data_AF-A0A8C1W3C1-F1
#
_entry.id   AF-A0A8C1W3C1-F1
#
_cell.length_a   1.000
_cell.length_b   1.000
_cell.length_c   1.000
_cell.angle_alpha   90.00
_cell.angle_beta   90.00
_cell.angle_gamma   90.00
#
_symmetry.space_group_name_H-M   'P 1'
#
loop_
_entity.id
_entity.type
_entity.pdbx_description
1 polymer ?
#
loop_
_entity_poly.entity_id
_entity_poly.type
_entity_poly.pdbx_seq_one_letter_code
_entity_poly.pdbx_strand_id
1 'polypeptide(L)'
;MSDQESSALSGLRLASHAPLDAAQRVGRRKCSRCGASRMFYCYSCCALVGLETRDVPTVELPVKIDIIKHPNETDGKSTAVQAKLLAPRDVTIYTYPCIPELDQSTENIVLVFPGPDAMTVEELWEHFSADGKPRVKRLKVSDADPETHSCPIQRVVFIDSTWNQTTRIITDERLQALPNVELKSRRTCFWRRQKGSPDTYLATIEAVYYFLKDLHSHYFSEYTGEYDNLLFFFSFLHKLINKAKQAAGKV
;
A
#
# COMPACT_ATOMS: atom_id res chain seq x y z
N MET A 1 -8.77 23.53 -10.65
CA MET A 1 -8.71 22.51 -9.57
C MET A 1 -7.27 22.19 -9.17
N SER A 2 -6.35 23.17 -9.18
CA SER A 2 -4.90 22.93 -9.26
C SER A 2 -4.14 22.97 -7.94
N ASP A 3 -4.69 23.57 -6.88
CA ASP A 3 -3.84 23.97 -5.74
C ASP A 3 -3.85 22.97 -4.57
N GLN A 4 -4.87 22.11 -4.46
CA GLN A 4 -4.98 21.09 -3.40
C GLN A 4 -4.44 19.71 -3.79
N GLU A 5 -4.43 19.33 -5.07
CA GLU A 5 -3.84 18.04 -5.52
C GLU A 5 -2.31 18.01 -5.32
N SER A 6 -1.68 19.19 -5.26
CA SER A 6 -0.26 19.39 -4.93
C SER A 6 0.07 18.98 -3.49
N SER A 7 -0.85 19.10 -2.53
CA SER A 7 -0.50 19.03 -1.12
C SER A 7 -0.28 17.61 -0.58
N ALA A 8 -1.01 16.61 -1.06
CA ALA A 8 -0.99 15.27 -0.45
C ALA A 8 0.29 14.47 -0.71
N LEU A 9 0.99 14.77 -1.82
CA LEU A 9 2.32 14.22 -2.12
C LEU A 9 3.46 15.21 -1.80
N SER A 10 3.12 16.43 -1.35
CA SER A 10 4.11 17.40 -0.89
C SER A 10 4.62 17.04 0.50
N GLY A 11 5.91 17.29 0.76
CA GLY A 11 6.53 17.04 2.06
C GLY A 11 6.95 15.60 2.34
N LEU A 12 6.74 14.67 1.39
CA LEU A 12 7.25 13.30 1.50
C LEU A 12 8.79 13.27 1.43
N ARG A 13 9.42 12.52 2.32
CA ARG A 13 10.86 12.24 2.36
C ARG A 13 11.19 11.05 1.45
N LEU A 14 11.09 11.31 0.14
CA LEU A 14 11.37 10.30 -0.89
C LEU A 14 12.86 10.23 -1.23
N ALA A 15 13.34 9.02 -1.53
CA ALA A 15 14.59 8.82 -2.23
C ALA A 15 14.58 9.53 -3.60
N SER A 16 15.76 9.86 -4.11
CA SER A 16 15.91 10.54 -5.40
C SER A 16 15.30 9.73 -6.55
N HIS A 17 14.48 10.39 -7.38
CA HIS A 17 13.95 9.80 -8.60
C HIS A 17 14.95 9.74 -9.76
N ALA A 18 16.21 10.15 -9.58
CA ALA A 18 17.22 10.17 -10.65
C ALA A 18 17.38 8.82 -11.40
N PRO A 19 17.31 7.64 -10.74
CA PRO A 19 17.32 6.36 -11.45
C PRO A 19 16.11 6.15 -12.36
N LEU A 20 14.92 6.61 -11.92
CA LEU A 20 13.70 6.56 -12.74
C LEU A 20 13.79 7.50 -13.94
N ASP A 21 14.33 8.71 -13.77
CA ASP A 21 14.58 9.63 -14.88
C ASP A 21 15.58 9.06 -15.90
N ALA A 22 16.64 8.39 -15.42
CA ALA A 22 17.60 7.71 -16.29
C ALA A 22 16.94 6.54 -17.05
N ALA A 23 16.19 5.69 -16.37
CA ALA A 23 15.45 4.59 -16.99
C ALA A 23 14.41 5.10 -18.02
N GLN A 24 13.72 6.20 -17.71
CA GLN A 24 12.75 6.81 -18.63
C GLN A 24 13.40 7.28 -19.94
N ARG A 25 14.59 7.90 -19.87
CA ARG A 25 15.33 8.35 -21.07
C ARG A 25 15.74 7.19 -21.97
N VAL A 26 16.10 6.06 -21.38
CA VAL A 26 16.43 4.83 -22.12
C VAL A 26 15.18 4.19 -22.74
N GLY A 27 14.05 4.28 -22.04
CA GLY A 27 12.78 3.73 -22.50
C GLY A 27 12.55 2.28 -22.08
N ARG A 28 11.54 1.64 -22.69
CA ARG A 28 11.06 0.33 -22.26
C ARG A 28 12.09 -0.77 -22.49
N ARG A 29 12.22 -1.67 -21.53
CA ARG A 29 13.05 -2.88 -21.62
C ARG A 29 12.22 -4.15 -21.43
N LYS A 30 12.81 -5.30 -21.77
CA LYS A 30 12.18 -6.62 -21.61
C LYS A 30 12.37 -7.09 -20.17
N CYS A 31 11.30 -7.57 -19.53
CA CYS A 31 11.39 -8.23 -18.23
C CYS A 31 12.20 -9.52 -18.36
N SER A 32 13.17 -9.73 -17.47
CA SER A 32 14.01 -10.93 -17.46
C SER A 32 13.25 -12.22 -17.14
N ARG A 33 12.07 -12.12 -16.51
CA ARG A 33 11.26 -13.29 -16.12
C ARG A 33 10.27 -13.72 -17.21
N CYS A 34 9.51 -12.78 -17.79
CA CYS A 34 8.44 -13.10 -18.75
C CYS A 34 8.66 -12.53 -20.16
N GLY A 35 9.74 -11.79 -20.41
CA GLY A 35 10.02 -11.18 -21.72
C GLY A 35 9.07 -10.04 -22.10
N ALA A 36 8.13 -9.63 -21.24
CA ALA A 36 7.20 -8.55 -21.55
C ALA A 36 7.91 -7.19 -21.54
N SER A 37 7.54 -6.29 -22.48
CA SER A 37 8.10 -4.93 -22.54
C SER A 37 7.46 -4.04 -21.47
N ARG A 38 8.30 -3.44 -20.61
CA ARG A 38 7.92 -2.63 -19.44
C ARG A 38 8.87 -1.44 -19.29
N MET A 39 8.43 -0.38 -18.60
CA MET A 39 9.26 0.81 -18.36
C MET A 39 10.15 0.64 -17.11
N PHE A 40 9.55 0.61 -15.91
CA PHE A 40 10.28 0.59 -14.63
C PHE A 40 10.20 -0.76 -13.91
N TYR A 41 9.08 -1.46 -14.07
CA TYR A 41 8.83 -2.72 -13.41
C TYR A 41 7.78 -3.54 -14.17
N CYS A 42 7.84 -4.85 -13.97
CA CYS A 42 6.87 -5.81 -14.47
C CYS A 42 5.78 -6.04 -13.42
N TYR A 43 4.57 -5.57 -13.72
CA TYR A 43 3.39 -5.74 -12.88
C TYR A 43 2.95 -7.19 -12.70
N SER A 44 3.25 -8.09 -13.65
CA SER A 44 2.87 -9.52 -13.55
C SER A 44 3.91 -10.32 -12.76
N CYS A 45 5.20 -10.02 -12.92
CA CYS A 45 6.28 -10.78 -12.26
C CYS A 45 6.76 -10.15 -10.95
N CYS A 46 6.21 -8.99 -10.57
CA CYS A 46 6.65 -8.18 -9.43
C CYS A 46 8.18 -8.00 -9.41
N ALA A 47 8.74 -7.54 -10.53
CA ALA A 47 10.20 -7.40 -10.70
C ALA A 47 10.57 -6.07 -11.35
N LEU A 48 11.70 -5.49 -10.93
CA LEU A 48 12.27 -4.29 -11.54
C LEU A 48 12.64 -4.56 -13.01
N VAL A 49 12.53 -3.53 -13.85
CA VAL A 49 12.88 -3.57 -15.27
C VAL A 49 13.63 -2.29 -15.61
N GLY A 50 14.88 -2.43 -16.06
CA GLY A 50 15.74 -1.28 -16.38
C GLY A 50 16.22 -0.49 -15.16
N LEU A 51 16.11 -1.06 -13.97
CA LEU A 51 16.57 -0.53 -12.69
C LEU A 51 17.29 -1.64 -11.93
N GLU A 52 18.29 -1.28 -11.13
CA GLU A 52 18.92 -2.20 -10.19
C GLU A 52 18.32 -2.06 -8.79
N THR A 53 18.42 -3.12 -7.98
CA THR A 53 17.89 -3.12 -6.61
C THR A 53 18.49 -2.02 -5.73
N ARG A 54 19.77 -1.69 -5.93
CA ARG A 54 20.45 -0.61 -5.18
C ARG A 54 19.93 0.79 -5.51
N ASP A 55 19.25 0.95 -6.65
CA ASP A 55 18.75 2.24 -7.13
C ASP A 55 17.30 2.51 -6.68
N VAL A 56 16.67 1.55 -6.00
CA VAL A 56 15.28 1.64 -5.55
C VAL A 56 15.27 1.51 -4.02
N PRO A 57 14.56 2.39 -3.29
CA PRO A 57 14.50 2.28 -1.85
C PRO A 57 13.82 0.97 -1.43
N THR A 58 14.28 0.41 -0.32
CA THR A 58 13.60 -0.70 0.36
C THR A 58 13.01 -0.17 1.67
N VAL A 59 11.77 -0.53 1.96
CA VAL A 59 11.01 -0.14 3.13
C VAL A 59 10.74 -1.38 3.97
N GLU A 60 11.04 -1.31 5.26
CA GLU A 60 10.66 -2.34 6.24
C GLU A 60 9.35 -1.93 6.91
N LEU A 61 8.42 -2.88 7.05
CA LEU A 61 7.09 -2.61 7.60
C LEU A 61 6.96 -3.15 9.02
N PRO A 62 6.21 -2.47 9.90
CA PRO A 62 5.94 -2.96 11.25
C PRO A 62 5.07 -4.23 11.27
N VAL A 63 4.31 -4.46 10.20
CA VAL A 63 3.31 -5.53 10.04
C VAL A 63 3.51 -6.26 8.70
N LYS A 64 3.05 -7.51 8.63
CA LYS A 64 2.93 -8.21 7.34
C LYS A 64 1.71 -7.70 6.60
N ILE A 65 1.81 -7.63 5.27
CA ILE A 65 0.75 -7.16 4.40
C ILE A 65 0.47 -8.23 3.35
N ASP A 66 -0.77 -8.68 3.30
CA ASP A 66 -1.27 -9.56 2.25
C ASP A 66 -2.26 -8.77 1.37
N ILE A 67 -2.00 -8.71 0.06
CA ILE A 67 -2.88 -8.03 -0.90
C ILE A 67 -3.58 -9.09 -1.74
N ILE A 68 -4.91 -9.15 -1.65
CA ILE A 68 -5.75 -10.03 -2.44
C ILE A 68 -6.17 -9.30 -3.72
N LYS A 69 -5.50 -9.61 -4.81
CA LYS A 69 -5.74 -9.01 -6.13
C LYS A 69 -6.89 -9.72 -6.85
N HIS A 70 -7.80 -8.94 -7.43
CA HIS A 70 -8.83 -9.47 -8.31
C HIS A 70 -8.22 -9.94 -9.64
N PRO A 71 -8.59 -11.14 -10.16
CA PRO A 71 -8.00 -11.70 -11.37
C PRO A 71 -8.26 -10.83 -12.62
N ASN A 72 -9.38 -10.10 -12.65
CA ASN A 72 -9.70 -9.18 -13.75
C ASN A 72 -9.21 -7.74 -13.50
N GLU A 73 -8.51 -7.47 -12.40
CA GLU A 73 -7.88 -6.16 -12.22
C GLU A 73 -6.78 -6.00 -13.26
N THR A 74 -6.80 -4.87 -13.99
CA THR A 74 -5.82 -4.65 -15.05
C THR A 74 -4.45 -4.42 -14.42
N ASP A 75 -3.51 -5.36 -14.59
CA ASP A 75 -2.20 -5.29 -13.94
C ASP A 75 -1.47 -3.95 -14.16
N GLY A 76 -1.60 -3.35 -15.34
CA GLY A 76 -0.98 -2.06 -15.64
C GLY A 76 -1.55 -0.88 -14.85
N LYS A 77 -2.72 -1.02 -14.21
CA LYS A 77 -3.40 -0.02 -13.37
C LYS A 77 -3.22 -0.29 -11.87
N SER A 78 -3.04 -1.54 -11.47
CA SER A 78 -2.79 -1.92 -10.09
C SER A 78 -1.55 -1.23 -9.53
N THR A 79 -1.67 -0.69 -8.32
CA THR A 79 -0.54 -0.12 -7.57
C THR A 79 -0.01 -1.08 -6.50
N ALA A 80 -0.65 -2.23 -6.28
CA ALA A 80 -0.21 -3.25 -5.33
C ALA A 80 1.23 -3.72 -5.59
N VAL A 81 1.63 -3.84 -6.86
CA VAL A 81 3.00 -4.23 -7.22
C VAL A 81 4.06 -3.28 -6.67
N GLN A 82 3.73 -1.98 -6.48
CA GLN A 82 4.67 -1.01 -5.93
C GLN A 82 5.01 -1.37 -4.48
N ALA A 83 4.01 -1.75 -3.67
CA ALA A 83 4.20 -2.23 -2.31
C ALA A 83 5.11 -3.46 -2.29
N LYS A 84 4.89 -4.43 -3.19
CA LYS A 84 5.74 -5.64 -3.27
C LYS A 84 7.18 -5.35 -3.66
N LEU A 85 7.41 -4.38 -4.55
CA LEU A 85 8.76 -4.00 -4.99
C LEU A 85 9.53 -3.25 -3.90
N LEU A 86 8.84 -2.40 -3.14
CA LEU A 86 9.44 -1.51 -2.15
C LEU A 86 9.57 -2.18 -0.78
N ALA A 87 8.66 -3.09 -0.41
CA ALA A 87 8.70 -3.85 0.84
C ALA A 87 8.62 -5.37 0.59
N PRO A 88 9.58 -5.97 -0.15
CA PRO A 88 9.48 -7.35 -0.64
C PRO A 88 9.45 -8.41 0.46
N ARG A 89 9.96 -8.09 1.66
CA ARG A 89 9.99 -8.98 2.84
C ARG A 89 8.67 -9.01 3.58
N ASP A 90 7.87 -7.96 3.48
CA ASP A 90 6.70 -7.75 4.32
C ASP A 90 5.39 -7.77 3.56
N VAL A 91 5.43 -7.54 2.24
CA VAL A 91 4.24 -7.56 1.37
C VAL A 91 4.21 -8.84 0.55
N THR A 92 3.05 -9.50 0.49
CA THR A 92 2.76 -10.59 -0.45
C THR A 92 1.48 -10.29 -1.23
N ILE A 93 1.47 -10.63 -2.53
CA ILE A 93 0.30 -10.44 -3.39
C ILE A 93 -0.22 -11.82 -3.80
N TYR A 94 -1.50 -12.06 -3.56
CA TYR A 94 -2.22 -13.25 -3.98
C TYR A 94 -3.24 -12.88 -5.05
N THR A 95 -3.53 -13.79 -5.97
CA THR A 95 -4.60 -13.59 -6.95
C THR A 95 -5.81 -14.42 -6.53
N TYR A 96 -6.95 -13.76 -6.31
CA TYR A 96 -8.19 -14.41 -5.92
C TYR A 96 -8.58 -15.51 -6.95
N PRO A 97 -9.03 -16.71 -6.54
CA PRO A 97 -9.49 -17.09 -5.19
C PRO A 97 -8.40 -17.59 -4.21
N CYS A 98 -7.12 -17.47 -4.57
CA CYS A 98 -6.03 -17.76 -3.64
C CYS A 98 -5.97 -16.68 -2.55
N ILE A 99 -6.23 -17.09 -1.31
CA ILE A 99 -6.10 -16.30 -0.08
C ILE A 99 -5.22 -17.13 0.85
N PRO A 100 -4.23 -16.53 1.55
CA PRO A 100 -3.40 -17.25 2.49
C PRO A 100 -4.22 -17.80 3.66
N GLU A 101 -3.60 -18.66 4.46
CA GLU A 101 -4.16 -19.04 5.76
C GLU A 101 -4.15 -17.82 6.70
N LEU A 102 -5.32 -17.51 7.25
CA LEU A 102 -5.57 -16.36 8.12
C LEU A 102 -5.99 -16.86 9.51
N ASP A 103 -5.05 -17.46 10.22
CA ASP A 103 -5.31 -18.04 11.54
C ASP A 103 -5.34 -16.96 12.64
N GLN A 104 -6.54 -16.48 12.92
CA GLN A 104 -6.82 -15.52 13.99
C GLN A 104 -6.57 -16.08 15.40
N SER A 105 -6.40 -17.40 15.53
CA SER A 105 -6.03 -18.00 16.82
C SER A 105 -4.54 -17.87 17.13
N THR A 106 -3.70 -17.52 16.16
CA THR A 106 -2.24 -17.33 16.31
C THR A 106 -1.80 -15.89 16.10
N GLU A 107 -2.45 -15.15 15.21
CA GLU A 107 -2.09 -13.78 14.84
C GLU A 107 -3.25 -12.79 14.96
N ASN A 108 -2.94 -11.54 15.32
CA ASN A 108 -3.87 -10.42 15.22
C ASN A 108 -3.87 -9.91 13.76
N ILE A 109 -4.96 -10.23 13.05
CA ILE A 109 -5.14 -9.96 11.62
C ILE A 109 -6.32 -9.02 11.42
N VAL A 110 -6.15 -7.99 10.59
CA VAL A 110 -7.23 -7.07 10.23
C VAL A 110 -7.39 -6.97 8.72
N LEU A 111 -8.59 -6.64 8.26
CA LEU A 111 -8.89 -6.30 6.87
C LEU A 111 -9.10 -4.79 6.74
N VAL A 112 -8.35 -4.13 5.86
CA VAL A 112 -8.61 -2.70 5.56
C VAL A 112 -9.69 -2.60 4.49
N PHE A 113 -10.92 -2.38 4.92
CA PHE A 113 -12.07 -2.21 4.04
C PHE A 113 -13.22 -1.48 4.76
N PRO A 114 -13.84 -0.45 4.14
CA PRO A 114 -14.92 0.30 4.76
C PRO A 114 -16.18 -0.57 4.91
N GLY A 115 -16.91 -0.41 6.01
CA GLY A 115 -18.11 -1.18 6.31
C GLY A 115 -18.87 -0.61 7.52
N PRO A 116 -20.14 -1.01 7.74
CA PRO A 116 -20.96 -0.49 8.83
C PRO A 116 -20.37 -0.76 10.22
N ASP A 117 -19.64 -1.86 10.38
CA ASP A 117 -18.99 -2.29 11.63
C ASP A 117 -17.46 -2.11 11.57
N ALA A 118 -16.95 -1.31 10.62
CA ALA A 118 -15.51 -1.07 10.50
C ALA A 118 -15.01 -0.16 11.62
N MET A 119 -13.90 -0.55 12.23
CA MET A 119 -13.25 0.19 13.30
C MET A 119 -12.22 1.18 12.76
N THR A 120 -11.85 2.15 13.57
CA THR A 120 -10.69 3.01 13.38
C THR A 120 -9.41 2.27 13.80
N VAL A 121 -8.24 2.80 13.38
CA VAL A 121 -6.94 2.27 13.82
C VAL A 121 -6.74 2.42 15.34
N GLU A 122 -7.35 3.43 15.96
CA GLU A 122 -7.25 3.74 17.39
C GLU A 122 -7.85 2.63 18.26
N GLU A 123 -8.99 2.08 17.82
CA GLU A 123 -9.78 1.06 18.53
C GLU A 123 -9.13 -0.34 18.52
N LEU A 124 -8.11 -0.56 17.69
CA LEU A 124 -7.46 -1.87 17.52
C LEU A 124 -6.81 -2.39 18.80
N TRP A 125 -6.30 -1.48 19.65
CA TRP A 125 -5.68 -1.88 20.90
C TRP A 125 -6.70 -2.55 21.82
N GLU A 126 -7.83 -1.89 22.04
CA GLU A 126 -8.90 -2.39 22.91
C GLU A 126 -9.50 -3.67 22.34
N HIS A 127 -9.75 -3.72 21.02
CA HIS A 127 -10.29 -4.90 20.35
C HIS A 127 -9.44 -6.15 20.60
N PHE A 128 -8.11 -6.07 20.39
CA PHE A 128 -7.22 -7.20 20.60
C PHE A 128 -6.80 -7.42 22.06
N SER A 129 -7.24 -6.54 22.98
CA SER A 129 -7.01 -6.66 24.42
C SER A 129 -8.23 -7.19 25.20
N ALA A 130 -9.36 -7.42 24.54
CA ALA A 130 -10.62 -7.78 25.21
C ALA A 130 -10.53 -9.09 26.03
N ASP A 131 -9.74 -10.06 25.58
CA ASP A 131 -9.53 -11.35 26.25
C ASP A 131 -8.22 -11.44 27.07
N GLY A 132 -7.51 -10.31 27.27
CA GLY A 132 -6.22 -10.25 27.97
C GLY A 132 -5.24 -9.27 27.33
N LYS A 133 -3.93 -9.37 27.61
CA LYS A 133 -2.95 -8.52 26.89
C LYS A 133 -2.90 -8.94 25.41
N PRO A 134 -2.83 -7.98 24.47
CA PRO A 134 -2.78 -8.29 23.05
C PRO A 134 -1.51 -9.09 22.73
N ARG A 135 -1.57 -9.92 21.68
CA ARG A 135 -0.40 -10.65 21.19
C ARG A 135 0.55 -9.69 20.49
N VAL A 136 1.38 -9.02 21.29
CA VAL A 136 2.29 -8.02 20.76
C VAL A 136 3.51 -8.67 20.13
N LYS A 137 3.84 -8.24 18.91
CA LYS A 137 5.18 -8.43 18.36
C LYS A 137 6.14 -7.47 19.06
N ARG A 138 7.07 -7.99 19.88
CA ARG A 138 8.19 -7.18 20.38
C ARG A 138 8.99 -6.67 19.17
N LEU A 139 8.90 -5.37 18.90
CA LEU A 139 9.78 -4.70 17.95
C LEU A 139 11.18 -4.72 18.56
N LYS A 140 12.17 -5.22 17.81
CA LYS A 140 13.58 -5.12 18.22
C LYS A 140 14.02 -3.67 18.06
N VAL A 141 13.80 -2.84 19.06
CA VAL A 141 14.46 -1.53 19.18
C VAL A 141 15.63 -1.70 20.16
N SER A 142 16.81 -1.30 19.71
CA SER A 142 18.04 -1.22 20.51
C SER A 142 17.84 -0.27 21.68
N ASP A 143 18.01 -0.78 22.91
CA ASP A 143 18.28 -0.05 24.17
C ASP A 143 17.68 1.35 24.36
N ALA A 144 16.38 1.53 24.08
CA ALA A 144 15.67 2.76 24.43
C ALA A 144 14.27 2.47 24.99
N ASP A 145 14.04 3.03 26.19
CA ASP A 145 12.81 3.26 26.98
C ASP A 145 11.82 2.08 27.22
N PRO A 146 11.38 1.80 28.47
CA PRO A 146 10.35 0.80 28.77
C PRO A 146 8.94 1.14 28.21
N GLU A 147 8.75 2.36 27.69
CA GLU A 147 7.53 2.78 26.97
C GLU A 147 7.62 2.52 25.46
N THR A 148 8.10 1.33 25.07
CA THR A 148 7.91 0.87 23.69
C THR A 148 6.40 0.77 23.43
N HIS A 149 5.83 1.75 22.75
CA HIS A 149 4.48 1.65 22.20
C HIS A 149 4.44 0.39 21.34
N SER A 150 3.56 -0.50 21.75
CA SER A 150 3.56 -1.86 21.27
C SER A 150 2.42 -1.99 20.29
N CYS A 151 2.68 -2.45 19.07
CA CYS A 151 1.65 -2.55 18.04
C CYS A 151 0.85 -3.85 18.23
N PRO A 152 -0.51 -3.79 18.32
CA PRO A 152 -1.32 -4.97 18.52
C PRO A 152 -1.49 -5.79 17.23
N ILE A 153 -1.15 -5.23 16.06
CA ILE A 153 -1.38 -5.85 14.75
C ILE A 153 -0.12 -6.58 14.28
N GLN A 154 -0.30 -7.78 13.74
CA GLN A 154 0.78 -8.56 13.15
C GLN A 154 0.67 -8.63 11.63
N ARG A 155 -0.57 -8.67 11.12
CA ARG A 155 -0.86 -8.84 9.70
C ARG A 155 -2.07 -8.02 9.27
N VAL A 156 -2.01 -7.51 8.04
CA VAL A 156 -3.05 -6.66 7.45
C VAL A 156 -3.38 -7.17 6.06
N VAL A 157 -4.66 -7.30 5.77
CA VAL A 157 -5.15 -7.69 4.45
C VAL A 157 -5.71 -6.47 3.72
N PHE A 158 -5.37 -6.34 2.44
CA PHE A 158 -5.93 -5.35 1.52
C PHE A 158 -6.53 -6.05 0.29
N ILE A 159 -7.50 -5.41 -0.35
CA ILE A 159 -8.08 -5.86 -1.63
C ILE A 159 -7.60 -4.94 -2.76
N ASP A 160 -7.00 -5.51 -3.81
CA ASP A 160 -6.60 -4.78 -5.03
C ASP A 160 -7.58 -5.11 -6.15
N SER A 161 -8.58 -4.23 -6.33
CA SER A 161 -9.61 -4.38 -7.35
C SER A 161 -10.25 -3.04 -7.70
N THR A 162 -10.98 -3.00 -8.82
CA THR A 162 -11.98 -1.94 -9.00
C THR A 162 -13.11 -2.06 -7.97
N TRP A 163 -13.64 -0.93 -7.50
CA TRP A 163 -14.77 -0.91 -6.57
C TRP A 163 -16.00 -1.69 -7.07
N ASN A 164 -16.26 -1.70 -8.37
CA ASN A 164 -17.34 -2.50 -8.95
C ASN A 164 -17.08 -4.02 -8.90
N GLN A 165 -15.83 -4.45 -8.78
CA GLN A 165 -15.43 -5.87 -8.71
C GLN A 165 -15.21 -6.35 -7.27
N THR A 166 -15.01 -5.44 -6.31
CA THR A 166 -14.61 -5.76 -4.94
C THR A 166 -15.59 -6.68 -4.22
N THR A 167 -16.89 -6.60 -4.56
CA THR A 167 -17.94 -7.42 -3.94
C THR A 167 -17.63 -8.91 -4.01
N ARG A 168 -17.01 -9.39 -5.09
CA ARG A 168 -16.67 -10.83 -5.24
C ARG A 168 -15.62 -11.30 -4.23
N ILE A 169 -14.72 -10.41 -3.82
CA ILE A 169 -13.64 -10.75 -2.90
C ILE A 169 -14.10 -10.52 -1.47
N ILE A 170 -14.69 -9.35 -1.19
CA ILE A 170 -15.09 -8.99 0.17
C ILE A 170 -16.11 -9.96 0.77
N THR A 171 -16.98 -10.59 -0.04
CA THR A 171 -17.96 -11.57 0.45
C THR A 171 -17.39 -12.97 0.69
N ASP A 172 -16.09 -13.19 0.48
CA ASP A 172 -15.42 -14.46 0.81
C ASP A 172 -15.41 -14.65 2.34
N GLU A 173 -15.85 -15.82 2.81
CA GLU A 173 -16.00 -16.13 4.24
C GLU A 173 -14.69 -15.95 5.02
N ARG A 174 -13.53 -16.22 4.38
CA ARG A 174 -12.21 -16.06 5.01
C ARG A 174 -11.88 -14.61 5.31
N LEU A 175 -12.43 -13.67 4.53
CA LEU A 175 -12.24 -12.23 4.72
C LEU A 175 -13.34 -11.64 5.61
N GLN A 176 -14.59 -12.11 5.48
CA GLN A 176 -15.70 -11.69 6.36
C GLN A 176 -15.49 -12.07 7.83
N ALA A 177 -14.68 -13.09 8.10
CA ALA A 177 -14.31 -13.48 9.45
C ALA A 177 -13.31 -12.51 10.13
N LEU A 178 -12.68 -11.60 9.37
CA LEU A 178 -11.70 -10.67 9.92
C LEU A 178 -12.37 -9.39 10.46
N PRO A 179 -11.82 -8.76 11.51
CA PRO A 179 -12.20 -7.41 11.88
C PRO A 179 -11.81 -6.41 10.79
N ASN A 180 -12.75 -5.52 10.46
CA ASN A 180 -12.56 -4.48 9.45
C ASN A 180 -11.99 -3.19 10.06
N VAL A 181 -11.09 -2.55 9.32
CA VAL A 181 -10.57 -1.22 9.62
C VAL A 181 -10.90 -0.27 8.49
N GLU A 182 -11.57 0.84 8.81
CA GLU A 182 -11.78 1.95 7.89
C GLU A 182 -10.70 3.02 8.10
N LEU A 183 -10.18 3.53 7.00
CA LEU A 183 -9.26 4.66 7.02
C LEU A 183 -10.04 5.97 7.10
N LYS A 184 -9.51 6.94 7.85
CA LYS A 184 -10.04 8.32 7.83
C LYS A 184 -10.14 8.81 6.38
N SER A 185 -11.18 9.60 6.10
CA SER A 185 -11.43 10.14 4.76
C SER A 185 -10.20 10.90 4.22
N ARG A 186 -9.69 10.45 3.08
CA ARG A 186 -8.52 11.01 2.40
C ARG A 186 -8.81 11.15 0.92
N ARG A 187 -8.22 12.15 0.29
CA ARG A 187 -8.36 12.36 -1.16
C ARG A 187 -7.21 11.67 -1.89
N THR A 188 -7.54 10.87 -2.88
CA THR A 188 -6.58 10.17 -3.74
C THR A 188 -5.90 11.11 -4.72
N CYS A 189 -4.60 10.91 -4.94
CA CYS A 189 -3.84 11.48 -6.05
C CYS A 189 -3.78 10.53 -7.27
N PHE A 190 -4.55 9.44 -7.26
CA PHE A 190 -4.49 8.45 -8.32
C PHE A 190 -4.99 9.01 -9.66
N TRP A 191 -4.19 8.87 -10.70
CA TRP A 191 -4.45 9.49 -12.01
C TRP A 191 -5.36 8.68 -12.93
N ARG A 192 -5.72 7.43 -12.57
CA ARG A 192 -6.63 6.56 -13.34
C ARG A 192 -7.94 6.27 -12.61
N ARG A 193 -8.55 7.32 -12.05
CA ARG A 193 -9.86 7.24 -11.39
C ARG A 193 -10.91 6.64 -12.31
N GLN A 194 -11.79 5.85 -11.72
CA GLN A 194 -12.99 5.37 -12.39
C GLN A 194 -13.98 6.54 -12.52
N LYS A 195 -14.62 6.65 -13.69
CA LYS A 195 -15.57 7.74 -13.94
C LYS A 195 -16.75 7.59 -12.97
N GLY A 196 -17.05 8.67 -12.24
CA GLY A 196 -18.14 8.69 -11.26
C GLY A 196 -17.78 8.16 -9.87
N SER A 197 -16.56 7.69 -9.64
CA SER A 197 -16.11 7.33 -8.30
C SER A 197 -15.73 8.56 -7.48
N PRO A 198 -16.02 8.58 -6.17
CA PRO A 198 -15.52 9.61 -5.26
C PRO A 198 -13.99 9.73 -5.31
N ASP A 199 -13.46 10.92 -5.04
CA ASP A 199 -12.02 11.11 -4.89
C ASP A 199 -11.51 10.61 -3.53
N THR A 200 -12.37 10.03 -2.70
CA THR A 200 -11.99 9.32 -1.46
C THR A 200 -11.56 7.88 -1.68
N TYR A 201 -11.73 7.36 -2.90
CA TYR A 201 -11.37 6.00 -3.27
C TYR A 201 -9.88 5.89 -3.59
N LEU A 202 -9.09 5.55 -2.57
CA LEU A 202 -7.64 5.42 -2.63
C LEU A 202 -7.18 4.31 -3.60
N ALA A 203 -6.04 4.52 -4.24
CA ALA A 203 -5.31 3.41 -4.85
C ALA A 203 -4.73 2.49 -3.76
N THR A 204 -4.50 1.22 -4.07
CA THR A 204 -4.00 0.25 -3.08
C THR A 204 -2.72 0.68 -2.38
N ILE A 205 -1.74 1.24 -3.10
CA ILE A 205 -0.51 1.76 -2.48
C ILE A 205 -0.75 2.95 -1.54
N GLU A 206 -1.73 3.80 -1.84
CA GLU A 206 -2.11 4.91 -0.96
C GLU A 206 -2.80 4.38 0.29
N ALA A 207 -3.71 3.41 0.14
CA ALA A 207 -4.37 2.76 1.28
C ALA A 207 -3.34 2.09 2.21
N VAL A 208 -2.36 1.38 1.65
CA VAL A 208 -1.24 0.80 2.41
C VAL A 208 -0.45 1.89 3.15
N TYR A 209 -0.02 2.94 2.45
CA TYR A 209 0.74 4.03 3.05
C TYR A 209 -0.03 4.72 4.18
N TYR A 210 -1.30 5.05 3.96
CA TYR A 210 -2.10 5.76 4.93
C TYR A 210 -2.47 4.91 6.14
N PHE A 211 -2.77 3.61 5.94
CA PHE A 211 -2.92 2.67 7.05
C PHE A 211 -1.68 2.65 7.93
N LEU A 212 -0.49 2.51 7.32
CA LEU A 212 0.77 2.46 8.06
C LEU A 212 1.07 3.78 8.78
N LYS A 213 0.73 4.92 8.19
CA LYS A 213 0.89 6.23 8.81
C LYS A 213 -0.03 6.41 10.02
N ASP A 214 -1.29 5.97 9.91
CA ASP A 214 -2.23 5.98 11.04
C ASP A 214 -1.74 5.02 12.13
N LEU A 215 -1.33 3.81 11.76
CA LEU A 215 -0.75 2.84 12.70
C LEU A 215 0.49 3.40 13.42
N HIS A 216 1.38 4.09 12.71
CA HIS A 216 2.55 4.75 13.28
C HIS A 216 2.15 5.78 14.35
N SER A 217 1.19 6.64 13.99
CA SER A 217 0.76 7.76 14.82
C SER A 217 0.13 7.33 16.15
N HIS A 218 -0.37 6.10 16.23
CA HIS A 218 -1.00 5.56 17.45
C HIS A 218 -0.09 4.61 18.25
N TYR A 219 0.84 3.92 17.60
CA TYR A 219 1.59 2.81 18.22
C TYR A 219 3.10 2.94 18.16
N PHE A 220 3.63 4.04 17.65
CA PHE A 220 5.07 4.25 17.47
C PHE A 220 5.44 5.68 17.86
N SER A 221 6.75 5.97 17.85
CA SER A 221 7.29 7.30 18.11
C SER A 221 6.89 8.31 17.02
N GLU A 222 7.43 9.52 17.09
CA GLU A 222 7.20 10.54 16.06
C GLU A 222 7.51 10.00 14.65
N TYR A 223 6.56 10.18 13.71
CA TYR A 223 6.71 9.78 12.31
C TYR A 223 7.70 10.68 11.58
N THR A 224 8.81 10.11 11.12
CA THR A 224 9.88 10.84 10.42
C THR A 224 10.00 10.46 8.93
N GLY A 225 8.99 9.80 8.37
CA GLY A 225 8.94 9.44 6.94
C GLY A 225 9.31 7.99 6.66
N GLU A 226 9.18 7.11 7.66
CA GLU A 226 9.56 5.69 7.63
C GLU A 226 8.95 4.96 6.43
N TYR A 227 7.75 5.37 6.00
CA TYR A 227 6.99 4.72 4.95
C TYR A 227 6.81 5.57 3.70
N ASP A 228 7.36 6.80 3.66
CA ASP A 228 7.17 7.73 2.53
C ASP A 228 7.63 7.10 1.21
N ASN A 229 8.72 6.34 1.25
CA ASN A 229 9.26 5.64 0.10
C ASN A 229 8.33 4.57 -0.49
N LEU A 230 7.25 4.14 0.19
CA LEU A 230 6.18 3.33 -0.44
C LEU A 230 5.54 4.06 -1.62
N LEU A 231 5.56 5.39 -1.61
CA LEU A 231 5.04 6.24 -2.67
C LEU A 231 6.10 6.64 -3.71
N PHE A 232 7.31 6.04 -3.69
CA PHE A 232 8.40 6.35 -4.63
C PHE A 232 7.97 6.24 -6.10
N PHE A 233 7.49 5.06 -6.51
CA PHE A 233 6.98 4.87 -7.88
C PHE A 233 5.71 5.68 -8.14
N PHE A 234 4.82 5.77 -7.15
CA PHE A 234 3.54 6.46 -7.26
C PHE A 234 3.72 7.95 -7.56
N SER A 235 4.55 8.64 -6.77
CA SER A 235 4.85 10.07 -6.88
C SER A 235 5.51 10.39 -8.22
N PHE A 236 6.48 9.57 -8.65
CA PHE A 236 7.11 9.74 -9.95
C PHE A 236 6.12 9.60 -11.11
N LEU A 237 5.29 8.55 -11.11
CA LEU A 237 4.29 8.32 -12.16
C LEU A 237 3.22 9.42 -12.18
N HIS A 238 2.79 9.88 -11.00
CA HIS A 238 1.88 11.02 -10.87
C HIS A 238 2.45 12.28 -11.53
N LYS A 239 3.72 12.62 -11.23
CA LYS A 239 4.43 13.76 -11.85
C LYS A 239 4.47 13.64 -13.37
N LEU A 240 4.83 12.46 -13.90
CA LEU A 240 4.89 12.24 -15.35
C LEU A 240 3.55 12.45 -16.04
N ILE A 241 2.48 11.97 -15.42
CA ILE A 241 1.15 12.01 -16.02
C ILE A 241 0.55 13.40 -15.96
N ASN A 242 0.77 14.14 -14.88
CA ASN A 242 0.36 15.54 -14.80
C ASN A 242 1.13 16.41 -15.80
N LYS A 243 2.44 16.19 -15.96
CA LYS A 243 3.23 16.86 -17.01
C LYS A 243 2.67 16.56 -18.41
N ALA A 244 2.29 15.31 -18.68
CA ALA A 244 1.68 14.92 -19.95
C ALA A 244 0.29 15.54 -20.16
N LYS A 245 -0.55 15.63 -19.12
CA LYS A 245 -1.86 16.30 -19.18
C LYS A 245 -1.72 17.79 -19.47
N GLN A 246 -0.77 18.47 -18.81
CA GLN A 246 -0.47 19.88 -19.03
C GLN A 246 -0.01 20.12 -20.47
N ALA A 247 0.92 19.32 -20.97
CA ALA A 247 1.37 19.41 -22.37
C ALA A 247 0.24 19.16 -23.39
N ALA A 248 -0.77 18.37 -23.02
CA ALA A 248 -1.95 18.10 -23.84
C ALA A 248 -3.11 19.10 -23.65
N GLY A 249 -2.94 20.15 -22.83
CA GLY A 249 -3.99 21.14 -22.56
C GLY A 249 -5.19 20.62 -21.78
N LYS A 250 -5.04 19.53 -21.01
CA LYS A 250 -6.13 18.86 -20.27
C LYS A 250 -6.09 19.13 -18.76
N VAL A 251 -5.80 20.39 -18.37
CA VAL A 251 -5.75 20.82 -16.96
C VAL A 251 -7.14 21.12 -16.43
#